data_AF-A0A4U3A9Y3-F1
#
_entry.id   AF-A0A4U3A9Y3-F1
#
_cell.length_a   1.000
_cell.length_b   1.000
_cell.length_c   1.000
_cell.angle_alpha   90.00
_cell.angle_beta   90.00
_cell.angle_gamma   90.00
#
_symmetry.space_group_name_H-M   'P 1'
#
loop_
_entity.id
_entity.type
_entity.pdbx_description
1 polymer ?
#
loop_
_entity_poly.entity_id
_entity_poly.type
_entity_poly.pdbx_seq_one_letter_code
_entity_poly.pdbx_strand_id
1 'polypeptide(L)'
;VIYFPANIAALAIIFGTQTVSLFGLNVNEHKMLIIAIAIITATFVTLMNFLGAKAAGGIQMASTICKLVPLALIIIFGLLHKSDVTFQLFPIEAGPNKSMISALGSGLLATMFAYDGWIHVGNIAGEMKNPKKDLPKAIVLGLSTVMVVYLLINFAFLMVMSATSLAGTDTPASQVATILFGAMGGKLVTIGILISVFGTINGYIMTGMRIPYAMAIENKLPFSKWFATLSKNSRVPYNSGLFMLFISIIMMAIGGFNTLTDMLVFVIWIFYTMTFLAVFILRKREPELVRPYKVPLYPFIPLVAIIGGLFIVINTLFTQPLLALCGIGLTALGLPIYYTMRKKEQFGIENPIE
;
A
#
# COMPACT_ATOMS: atom_id res chain seq x y z
N VAL A 1 -13.66 0.06 -0.31
CA VAL A 1 -13.95 1.49 0.01
C VAL A 1 -12.99 2.04 1.05
N ILE A 2 -12.71 1.34 2.15
CA ILE A 2 -11.89 1.87 3.26
C ILE A 2 -10.37 1.69 3.03
N TYR A 3 -9.99 0.61 2.34
CA TYR A 3 -8.58 0.24 2.16
C TYR A 3 -7.74 1.30 1.42
N PHE A 4 -8.26 1.88 0.34
CA PHE A 4 -7.56 2.92 -0.43
C PHE A 4 -7.38 4.22 0.37
N PRO A 5 -8.44 4.80 0.96
CA PRO A 5 -8.33 5.98 1.83
C PRO A 5 -7.33 5.82 2.98
N ALA A 6 -7.30 4.65 3.60
CA ALA A 6 -6.40 4.38 4.71
C ALA A 6 -4.92 4.34 4.25
N ASN A 7 -4.63 3.77 3.08
CA ASN A 7 -3.29 3.83 2.48
C ASN A 7 -2.90 5.27 2.12
N ILE A 8 -3.83 6.04 1.55
CA ILE A 8 -3.61 7.47 1.27
C ILE A 8 -3.31 8.23 2.57
N ALA A 9 -4.07 7.96 3.64
CA ALA A 9 -3.88 8.56 4.95
C ALA A 9 -2.50 8.22 5.55
N ALA A 10 -2.15 6.93 5.59
CA ALA A 10 -0.86 6.47 6.10
C ALA A 10 0.31 7.12 5.32
N LEU A 11 0.26 7.08 3.98
CA LEU A 11 1.30 7.66 3.14
C LEU A 11 1.38 9.19 3.28
N ALA A 12 0.26 9.88 3.47
CA ALA A 12 0.26 11.31 3.71
C ALA A 12 0.85 11.65 5.10
N ILE A 13 0.58 10.84 6.13
CA ILE A 13 1.18 11.01 7.45
C ILE A 13 2.71 10.84 7.37
N ILE A 14 3.21 9.78 6.72
CA ILE A 14 4.66 9.59 6.61
C ILE A 14 5.31 10.71 5.78
N PHE A 15 4.61 11.25 4.77
CA PHE A 15 5.07 12.45 4.05
C PHE A 15 5.22 13.65 5.01
N GLY A 16 4.24 13.88 5.88
CA GLY A 16 4.31 14.90 6.93
C GLY A 16 5.46 14.67 7.90
N THR A 17 5.63 13.44 8.40
CA THR A 17 6.73 13.05 9.30
C THR A 17 8.10 13.32 8.68
N GLN A 18 8.29 12.91 7.43
CA GLN A 18 9.54 13.13 6.70
C GLN A 18 9.79 14.61 6.42
N THR A 19 8.72 15.40 6.19
CA THR A 19 8.84 16.85 6.02
C THR A 19 9.29 17.53 7.30
N VAL A 20 8.68 17.20 8.44
CA VAL A 20 9.08 17.73 9.76
C VAL A 20 10.52 17.34 10.09
N SER A 21 10.90 16.09 9.84
CA SER A 21 12.27 15.60 10.02
C SER A 21 13.28 16.31 9.12
N LEU A 22 12.93 16.63 7.87
CA LEU A 22 13.79 17.37 6.93
C LEU A 22 14.21 18.74 7.47
N PHE A 23 13.33 19.41 8.21
CA PHE A 23 13.60 20.70 8.86
C PHE A 23 14.26 20.58 10.24
N GLY A 24 14.60 19.37 10.68
CA GLY A 24 15.22 19.12 11.98
C GLY A 24 14.28 19.32 13.17
N LEU A 25 12.97 19.34 12.93
CA LEU A 25 11.96 19.51 13.97
C LEU A 25 11.63 18.16 14.64
N ASN A 26 11.33 18.20 15.93
CA ASN A 26 10.94 17.00 16.67
C ASN A 26 9.54 16.51 16.24
N VAL A 27 9.48 15.29 15.69
CA VAL A 27 8.25 14.63 15.20
C VAL A 27 7.18 14.53 16.30
N ASN A 28 7.60 14.28 17.55
CA ASN A 28 6.66 14.07 18.66
C ASN A 28 5.98 15.36 19.12
N GLU A 29 6.66 16.50 18.99
CA GLU A 29 6.15 17.81 19.39
C GLU A 29 5.25 18.43 18.30
N HIS A 30 5.46 18.03 17.04
CA HIS A 30 4.83 18.68 15.87
C HIS A 30 3.72 17.83 15.21
N LYS A 31 3.01 17.00 15.98
CA LYS A 31 1.95 16.10 15.45
C LYS A 31 0.85 16.83 14.66
N MET A 32 0.42 18.00 15.11
CA MET A 32 -0.60 18.80 14.41
C MET A 32 -0.10 19.31 13.05
N LEU A 33 1.18 19.69 12.97
CA LEU A 33 1.82 20.12 11.72
C LEU A 33 1.92 18.94 10.74
N ILE A 34 2.25 17.74 11.23
CA ILE A 34 2.29 16.51 10.40
C ILE A 34 0.92 16.25 9.76
N ILE A 35 -0.16 16.32 10.54
CA ILE A 35 -1.52 16.11 10.03
C ILE A 35 -1.91 17.20 9.03
N ALA A 36 -1.57 18.48 9.30
CA ALA A 36 -1.83 19.56 8.36
C ALA A 36 -1.11 19.35 7.02
N ILE A 37 0.17 19.00 7.03
CA ILE A 37 0.95 18.68 5.83
C ILE A 37 0.36 17.47 5.10
N ALA A 38 -0.06 16.43 5.84
CA ALA A 38 -0.69 15.25 5.27
C ALA A 38 -1.98 15.60 4.52
N ILE A 39 -2.88 16.38 5.13
CA ILE A 39 -4.14 16.81 4.51
C ILE A 39 -3.87 17.64 3.25
N ILE A 40 -2.94 18.62 3.34
CA ILE A 40 -2.58 19.47 2.20
C ILE A 40 -2.04 18.61 1.05
N THR A 41 -1.13 17.68 1.34
CA THR A 41 -0.51 16.80 0.34
C THR A 41 -1.54 15.89 -0.31
N ALA A 42 -2.36 15.19 0.48
CA ALA A 42 -3.39 14.30 -0.06
C ALA A 42 -4.43 15.06 -0.90
N THR A 43 -4.83 16.25 -0.46
CA THR A 43 -5.76 17.12 -1.20
C THR A 43 -5.13 17.57 -2.51
N PHE A 44 -3.90 18.07 -2.48
CA PHE A 44 -3.17 18.52 -3.66
C PHE A 44 -3.03 17.40 -4.69
N VAL A 45 -2.55 16.21 -4.28
CA VAL A 45 -2.41 15.06 -5.19
C VAL A 45 -3.76 14.61 -5.75
N THR A 46 -4.83 14.66 -4.95
CA THR A 46 -6.19 14.33 -5.41
C THR A 46 -6.64 15.29 -6.50
N LEU A 47 -6.46 16.60 -6.30
CA LEU A 47 -6.80 17.62 -7.29
C LEU A 47 -5.99 17.47 -8.57
N MET A 48 -4.69 17.14 -8.48
CA MET A 48 -3.87 16.84 -9.66
C MET A 48 -4.40 15.64 -10.45
N ASN A 49 -4.90 14.60 -9.77
CA ASN A 49 -5.49 13.43 -10.42
C ASN A 49 -6.77 13.77 -11.20
N PHE A 50 -7.48 14.85 -10.83
CA PHE A 50 -8.66 15.30 -11.57
C PHE A 50 -8.33 15.88 -12.95
N LEU A 51 -7.07 16.26 -13.19
CA LEU A 51 -6.59 16.69 -14.50
C LEU A 51 -6.56 15.55 -15.54
N GLY A 52 -6.64 14.30 -15.09
CA GLY A 52 -6.77 13.13 -15.98
C GLY A 52 -5.65 12.11 -15.83
N ALA A 53 -5.91 10.91 -16.36
CA ALA A 53 -4.99 9.77 -16.27
C ALA A 53 -3.61 10.05 -16.90
N LYS A 54 -3.53 10.88 -17.95
CA LYS A 54 -2.25 11.25 -18.57
C LYS A 54 -1.36 12.07 -17.63
N ALA A 55 -1.94 13.04 -16.91
CA ALA A 55 -1.22 13.85 -15.94
C ALA A 55 -0.78 12.99 -14.73
N ALA A 56 -1.71 12.21 -14.17
CA ALA A 56 -1.42 11.28 -13.07
C ALA A 56 -0.35 10.25 -13.44
N GLY A 57 -0.39 9.69 -14.66
CA GLY A 57 0.60 8.76 -15.18
C GLY A 57 1.98 9.42 -15.38
N GLY A 58 2.04 10.68 -15.82
CA GLY A 58 3.28 11.44 -15.93
C GLY A 58 3.95 11.66 -14.57
N ILE A 59 3.17 12.05 -13.54
CA ILE A 59 3.64 12.17 -12.15
C ILE A 59 4.13 10.82 -11.63
N GLN A 60 3.40 9.73 -11.92
CA GLN A 60 3.79 8.39 -11.52
C GLN A 60 5.14 7.98 -12.13
N MET A 61 5.34 8.25 -13.42
CA MET A 61 6.58 7.92 -14.11
C MET A 61 7.77 8.73 -13.57
N ALA A 62 7.59 10.05 -13.42
CA ALA A 62 8.62 10.94 -12.87
C ALA A 62 9.03 10.50 -11.45
N SER A 63 8.05 10.29 -10.56
CA SER A 63 8.33 9.84 -9.19
C SER A 63 8.96 8.45 -9.12
N THR A 64 8.67 7.56 -10.07
CA THR A 64 9.29 6.23 -10.17
C THR A 64 10.77 6.32 -10.55
N ILE A 65 11.14 7.20 -11.49
CA ILE A 65 12.54 7.41 -11.85
C ILE A 65 13.29 8.09 -10.69
N CYS A 66 12.71 9.15 -10.12
CA CYS A 66 13.32 9.91 -9.04
C CYS A 66 13.57 9.07 -7.78
N LYS A 67 12.68 8.12 -7.43
CA LYS A 67 12.87 7.31 -6.21
C LYS A 67 13.98 6.28 -6.32
N LEU A 68 14.35 5.86 -7.53
CA LEU A 68 15.41 4.87 -7.74
C LEU A 68 16.81 5.44 -7.48
N VAL A 69 17.00 6.74 -7.69
CA VAL A 69 18.32 7.38 -7.53
C VAL A 69 18.83 7.33 -6.08
N PRO A 70 18.07 7.80 -5.06
CA PRO A 70 18.50 7.68 -3.66
C PRO A 70 18.74 6.23 -3.24
N LEU A 71 17.89 5.30 -3.68
CA LEU A 71 18.02 3.88 -3.37
C LEU A 71 19.31 3.30 -3.97
N ALA A 72 19.58 3.58 -5.25
CA ALA A 72 20.80 3.13 -5.91
C ALA A 72 22.06 3.68 -5.24
N LEU A 73 22.06 4.96 -4.86
CA LEU A 73 23.17 5.58 -4.15
C LEU A 73 23.41 4.90 -2.79
N ILE A 74 22.37 4.70 -1.98
CA ILE A 74 22.56 4.05 -0.67
C ILE A 74 23.01 2.59 -0.85
N ILE A 75 22.48 1.86 -1.82
CA ILE A 75 22.93 0.49 -2.09
C ILE A 75 24.41 0.48 -2.46
N ILE A 76 24.84 1.27 -3.44
CA ILE A 76 26.22 1.28 -3.93
C ILE A 76 27.19 1.69 -2.82
N PHE A 77 26.94 2.83 -2.17
CA PHE A 77 27.87 3.36 -1.17
C PHE A 77 27.78 2.61 0.17
N GLY A 78 26.61 2.08 0.53
CA GLY A 78 26.46 1.21 1.71
C GLY A 78 27.20 -0.11 1.56
N LEU A 79 27.21 -0.71 0.37
CA LEU A 79 27.99 -1.92 0.08
C LEU A 79 29.50 -1.69 0.08
N LEU A 80 29.94 -0.49 -0.32
CA LEU A 80 31.34 -0.10 -0.34
C LEU A 80 31.83 0.45 1.02
N HIS A 81 30.90 0.71 1.94
CA HIS A 81 31.22 1.27 3.24
C HIS A 81 31.97 0.26 4.09
N LYS A 82 33.16 0.65 4.55
CA LYS A 82 33.94 -0.12 5.52
C LYS A 82 33.53 0.35 6.92
N SER A 83 32.86 -0.52 7.66
CA SER A 83 32.41 -0.28 9.02
C SER A 83 32.89 -1.40 9.94
N ASP A 84 33.09 -1.07 11.21
CA ASP A 84 33.36 -2.05 12.28
C ASP A 84 32.08 -2.77 12.73
N VAL A 85 30.93 -2.44 12.15
CA VAL A 85 29.66 -3.14 12.40
C VAL A 85 29.72 -4.55 11.82
N THR A 86 29.81 -5.56 12.68
CA THR A 86 29.70 -6.96 12.30
C THR A 86 28.29 -7.29 11.83
N PHE A 87 28.10 -7.39 10.51
CA PHE A 87 26.92 -8.01 9.93
C PHE A 87 27.00 -9.53 10.05
N GLN A 88 25.98 -10.15 10.65
CA GLN A 88 25.84 -11.60 10.73
C GLN A 88 24.41 -12.00 10.35
N LEU A 89 24.28 -12.89 9.35
CA LEU A 89 22.99 -13.48 8.96
C LEU A 89 22.58 -14.63 9.88
N PHE A 90 23.55 -15.28 10.51
CA PHE A 90 23.35 -16.45 11.34
C PHE A 90 24.21 -16.34 12.61
N PRO A 91 23.69 -16.79 13.78
CA PRO A 91 22.36 -17.37 13.98
C PRO A 91 21.23 -16.34 13.88
N ILE A 92 20.04 -16.78 13.46
CA ILE A 92 18.85 -15.92 13.44
C ILE A 92 18.29 -15.85 14.85
N GLU A 93 18.29 -14.65 15.44
CA GLU A 93 17.79 -14.41 16.80
C GLU A 93 16.50 -13.60 16.78
N ALA A 94 15.51 -14.02 17.58
CA ALA A 94 14.23 -13.31 17.74
C ALA A 94 14.35 -12.00 18.55
N GLY A 95 15.50 -11.78 19.18
CA GLY A 95 15.72 -10.76 20.19
C GLY A 95 15.27 -11.20 21.60
N PRO A 96 15.63 -10.44 22.64
CA PRO A 96 15.29 -10.76 24.01
C PRO A 96 13.78 -10.77 24.24
N ASN A 97 13.28 -11.75 25.00
CA ASN A 97 11.88 -11.87 25.43
C ASN A 97 10.83 -12.00 24.31
N LYS A 98 11.21 -12.44 23.10
CA LYS A 98 10.27 -12.74 22.02
C LYS A 98 10.38 -14.19 21.57
N SER A 99 9.25 -14.84 21.33
CA SER A 99 9.25 -16.13 20.65
C SER A 99 9.60 -15.95 19.17
N MET A 100 10.31 -16.91 18.58
CA MET A 100 10.68 -16.87 17.17
C MET A 100 9.47 -16.71 16.26
N ILE A 101 8.36 -17.37 16.58
CA ILE A 101 7.11 -17.30 15.82
C ILE A 101 6.51 -15.89 15.87
N SER A 102 6.50 -15.25 17.04
CA SER A 102 5.97 -13.89 17.19
C SER A 102 6.85 -12.86 16.48
N ALA A 103 8.18 -12.97 16.63
CA ALA A 103 9.12 -12.11 15.94
C ALA A 103 8.98 -12.23 14.41
N LEU A 104 8.96 -13.47 13.89
CA LEU A 104 8.75 -13.75 12.47
C LEU A 104 7.40 -13.21 11.98
N GLY A 105 6.33 -13.41 12.74
CA GLY A 105 5.00 -12.91 12.40
C GLY A 105 4.94 -11.40 12.28
N SER A 106 5.52 -10.67 13.24
CA SER A 106 5.58 -9.20 13.20
C SER A 106 6.44 -8.65 12.05
N GLY A 107 7.62 -9.25 11.82
CA GLY A 107 8.49 -8.88 10.71
C GLY A 107 7.87 -9.18 9.35
N LEU A 108 7.15 -10.31 9.24
CA LEU A 108 6.42 -10.65 8.02
C LEU A 108 5.29 -9.65 7.75
N LEU A 109 4.50 -9.26 8.76
CA LEU A 109 3.43 -8.28 8.59
C LEU A 109 3.94 -6.96 8.01
N ALA A 110 5.02 -6.42 8.59
CA ALA A 110 5.67 -5.20 8.11
C ALA A 110 6.23 -5.38 6.69
N THR A 111 6.81 -6.55 6.40
CA THR A 111 7.31 -6.88 5.05
C THR A 111 6.17 -6.93 4.04
N MET A 112 5.03 -7.53 4.39
CA MET A 112 3.87 -7.64 3.50
C MET A 112 3.29 -6.28 3.15
N PHE A 113 3.31 -5.31 4.07
CA PHE A 113 2.97 -3.93 3.75
C PHE A 113 3.92 -3.33 2.70
N ALA A 114 5.23 -3.55 2.84
CA ALA A 114 6.21 -3.01 1.90
C ALA A 114 6.01 -3.53 0.46
N TYR A 115 5.52 -4.76 0.30
CA TYR A 115 5.19 -5.32 -1.02
C TYR A 115 3.76 -5.03 -1.48
N ASP A 116 2.91 -4.42 -0.66
CA ASP A 116 1.50 -4.23 -0.97
C ASP A 116 1.28 -3.27 -2.16
N GLY A 117 0.15 -3.45 -2.85
CA GLY A 117 -0.25 -2.66 -4.03
C GLY A 117 -0.08 -3.39 -5.37
N TRP A 118 0.53 -4.58 -5.39
CA TRP A 118 0.71 -5.40 -6.59
C TRP A 118 -0.59 -5.79 -7.29
N ILE A 119 -1.73 -5.82 -6.58
CA ILE A 119 -3.03 -6.16 -7.17
C ILE A 119 -3.64 -4.98 -7.94
N HIS A 120 -3.26 -3.74 -7.61
CA HIS A 120 -3.90 -2.54 -8.16
C HIS A 120 -3.55 -2.27 -9.61
N VAL A 121 -2.47 -2.84 -10.12
CA VAL A 121 -2.18 -2.85 -11.56
C VAL A 121 -3.32 -3.53 -12.34
N GLY A 122 -4.06 -4.45 -11.71
CA GLY A 122 -5.29 -5.03 -12.25
C GLY A 122 -6.41 -4.01 -12.47
N ASN A 123 -6.50 -2.96 -11.64
CA ASN A 123 -7.56 -1.93 -11.75
C ASN A 123 -7.41 -1.06 -13.01
N ILE A 124 -6.22 -1.05 -13.61
CA ILE A 124 -5.92 -0.34 -14.87
C ILE A 124 -5.67 -1.32 -16.02
N ALA A 125 -5.96 -2.61 -15.84
CA ALA A 125 -5.77 -3.62 -16.87
C ALA A 125 -6.58 -3.32 -18.14
N GLY A 126 -7.75 -2.67 -18.01
CA GLY A 126 -8.57 -2.25 -19.15
C GLY A 126 -7.93 -1.19 -20.06
N GLU A 127 -6.88 -0.51 -19.58
CA GLU A 127 -6.12 0.50 -20.34
C GLU A 127 -4.83 -0.09 -20.97
N MET A 128 -4.52 -1.37 -20.72
CA MET A 128 -3.33 -2.03 -21.26
C MET A 128 -3.55 -2.51 -22.70
N LYS A 129 -2.50 -2.47 -23.52
CA LYS A 129 -2.56 -2.91 -24.94
C LYS A 129 -2.87 -4.41 -25.07
N ASN A 130 -2.21 -5.27 -24.30
CA ASN A 130 -2.50 -6.69 -24.26
C ASN A 130 -2.59 -7.20 -22.81
N PRO A 131 -3.73 -6.96 -22.12
CA PRO A 131 -3.86 -7.26 -20.69
C PRO A 131 -3.59 -8.73 -20.37
N LYS A 132 -3.93 -9.65 -21.29
CA LYS A 132 -3.73 -11.10 -21.14
C LYS A 132 -2.26 -11.49 -20.99
N LYS A 133 -1.35 -10.77 -21.64
CA LYS A 133 0.10 -11.07 -21.63
C LYS A 133 0.90 -10.07 -20.80
N ASP A 134 0.50 -8.79 -20.82
CA ASP A 134 1.25 -7.70 -20.21
C ASP A 134 1.03 -7.65 -18.70
N LEU A 135 -0.20 -7.94 -18.21
CA LEU A 135 -0.52 -7.88 -16.78
C LEU A 135 0.29 -8.92 -15.97
N PRO A 136 0.34 -10.22 -16.34
CA PRO A 136 1.15 -11.18 -15.59
C PRO A 136 2.65 -10.84 -15.62
N LYS A 137 3.16 -10.37 -16.77
CA LYS A 137 4.57 -9.96 -16.91
C LYS A 137 4.90 -8.76 -16.03
N ALA A 138 4.04 -7.76 -16.02
CA ALA A 138 4.20 -6.56 -15.20
C ALA A 138 4.25 -6.91 -13.70
N ILE A 139 3.36 -7.79 -13.23
CA ILE A 139 3.35 -8.26 -11.84
C ILE A 139 4.63 -9.03 -11.52
N VAL A 140 4.99 -10.04 -12.31
CA VAL A 140 6.14 -10.91 -12.00
C VAL A 140 7.46 -10.15 -12.08
N LEU A 141 7.70 -9.40 -13.17
CA LEU A 141 8.94 -8.65 -13.34
C LEU A 141 9.03 -7.49 -12.33
N GLY A 142 7.92 -6.78 -12.11
CA GLY A 142 7.84 -5.70 -11.14
C GLY A 142 8.16 -6.17 -9.73
N LEU A 143 7.45 -7.20 -9.24
CA LEU A 143 7.67 -7.76 -7.91
C LEU A 143 9.07 -8.35 -7.74
N SER A 144 9.59 -9.06 -8.75
CA SER A 144 10.95 -9.63 -8.69
C SER A 144 12.01 -8.54 -8.58
N THR A 145 11.84 -7.45 -9.34
CA THR A 145 12.75 -6.29 -9.29
C THR A 145 12.69 -5.61 -7.92
N VAL A 146 11.48 -5.38 -7.40
CA VAL A 146 11.28 -4.81 -6.06
C VAL A 146 11.95 -5.69 -5.00
N MET A 147 11.81 -7.02 -5.10
CA MET A 147 12.42 -7.96 -4.16
C MET A 147 13.94 -7.82 -4.12
N VAL A 148 14.60 -7.79 -5.28
CA VAL A 148 16.06 -7.61 -5.36
C VAL A 148 16.47 -6.28 -4.73
N VAL A 149 15.80 -5.17 -5.07
CA VAL A 149 16.10 -3.85 -4.51
C VAL A 149 15.90 -3.82 -2.99
N TYR A 150 14.83 -4.43 -2.49
CA TYR A 150 14.51 -4.46 -1.06
C TYR A 150 15.52 -5.30 -0.26
N LEU A 151 15.99 -6.42 -0.79
CA LEU A 151 17.05 -7.19 -0.16
C LEU A 151 18.37 -6.42 -0.15
N LEU A 152 18.74 -5.80 -1.28
CA LEU A 152 19.98 -5.03 -1.39
C LEU A 152 20.00 -3.82 -0.46
N ILE A 153 18.91 -3.07 -0.35
CA ILE A 153 18.86 -1.89 0.54
C ILE A 153 18.93 -2.28 2.02
N ASN A 154 18.23 -3.35 2.43
CA ASN A 154 18.31 -3.83 3.82
C ASN A 154 19.72 -4.33 4.15
N PHE A 155 20.36 -5.05 3.23
CA PHE A 155 21.73 -5.46 3.38
C PHE A 155 22.68 -4.26 3.48
N ALA A 156 22.52 -3.26 2.60
CA ALA A 156 23.31 -2.03 2.66
C ALA A 156 23.10 -1.24 3.97
N PHE A 157 21.87 -1.19 4.50
CA PHE A 157 21.62 -0.57 5.81
C PHE A 157 22.38 -1.26 6.93
N LEU A 158 22.36 -2.60 6.97
CA LEU A 158 23.01 -3.38 8.02
C LEU A 158 24.54 -3.37 7.94
N MET A 159 25.12 -3.07 6.76
CA MET A 159 26.56 -2.82 6.58
C MET A 159 27.00 -1.46 7.16
N VAL A 160 26.06 -0.51 7.29
CA VAL A 160 26.36 0.85 7.76
C VAL A 160 25.99 1.02 9.23
N MET A 161 24.87 0.45 9.67
CA MET A 161 24.29 0.70 10.98
C MET A 161 23.77 -0.59 11.63
N SER A 162 23.94 -0.72 12.95
CA SER A 162 23.51 -1.91 13.69
C SER A 162 21.98 -2.09 13.65
N ALA A 163 21.51 -3.33 13.77
CA ALA A 163 20.08 -3.64 13.81
C ALA A 163 19.35 -2.92 14.96
N THR A 164 19.99 -2.78 16.12
CA THR A 164 19.44 -2.06 17.28
C THR A 164 19.27 -0.57 17.00
N SER A 165 20.26 0.06 16.35
CA SER A 165 20.19 1.46 15.95
C SER A 165 19.13 1.69 14.87
N LEU A 166 19.01 0.77 13.90
CA LEU A 166 17.96 0.81 12.87
C LEU A 166 16.56 0.66 13.46
N ALA A 167 16.39 -0.19 14.47
CA ALA A 167 15.11 -0.36 15.16
C ALA A 167 14.71 0.85 16.02
N GLY A 168 15.69 1.66 16.45
CA GLY A 168 15.46 2.84 17.29
C GLY A 168 15.14 4.12 16.53
N THR A 169 15.07 4.09 15.19
CA THR A 169 14.85 5.29 14.38
C THR A 169 13.59 5.21 13.53
N ASP A 170 12.87 6.32 13.46
CA ASP A 170 11.73 6.50 12.55
C ASP A 170 12.17 6.78 11.10
N THR A 171 13.46 7.09 10.87
CA THR A 171 13.98 7.55 9.57
C THR A 171 15.26 6.82 9.13
N PRO A 172 15.25 5.47 9.07
CA PRO A 172 16.46 4.67 8.87
C PRO A 172 17.24 5.04 7.60
N ALA A 173 16.54 5.26 6.49
CA ALA A 173 17.18 5.64 5.22
C ALA A 173 17.92 6.98 5.29
N SER A 174 17.36 7.98 5.98
CA SER A 174 17.97 9.31 6.14
C SER A 174 19.18 9.26 7.07
N GLN A 175 19.10 8.47 8.15
CA GLN A 175 20.21 8.27 9.06
C GLN A 175 21.38 7.54 8.40
N VAL A 176 21.13 6.44 7.69
CA VAL A 176 22.17 5.74 6.92
C VAL A 176 22.80 6.67 5.88
N ALA A 177 21.98 7.46 5.16
CA ALA A 177 22.49 8.44 4.22
C ALA A 177 23.32 9.56 4.89
N THR A 178 22.97 9.94 6.12
CA THR A 178 23.75 10.92 6.90
C THR A 178 25.12 10.37 7.27
N ILE A 179 25.22 9.08 7.61
CA ILE A 179 26.49 8.41 7.89
C ILE A 179 27.33 8.31 6.61
N LEU A 180 26.72 7.94 5.48
CA LEU A 180 27.43 7.74 4.21
C LEU A 180 27.88 9.04 3.53
N PHE A 181 27.06 10.09 3.61
CA PHE A 181 27.20 11.29 2.76
C PHE A 181 27.20 12.60 3.56
N GLY A 182 27.17 12.53 4.89
CA GLY A 182 27.03 13.67 5.78
C GLY A 182 25.60 14.24 5.83
N ALA A 183 25.43 15.31 6.61
CA ALA A 183 24.11 15.92 6.88
C ALA A 183 23.37 16.36 5.60
N MET A 184 24.09 16.86 4.59
CA MET A 184 23.47 17.24 3.31
C MET A 184 22.93 16.04 2.55
N GLY A 185 23.65 14.91 2.55
CA GLY A 185 23.19 13.70 1.89
C GLY A 185 21.96 13.08 2.57
N GLY A 186 21.89 13.12 3.90
CA GLY A 186 20.67 12.77 4.64
C GLY A 186 19.45 13.58 4.21
N LYS A 187 19.61 14.91 4.06
CA LYS A 187 18.54 15.79 3.55
C LYS A 187 18.15 15.47 2.11
N LEU A 188 19.12 15.28 1.21
CA LEU A 188 18.85 14.92 -0.19
C LEU A 188 18.10 13.59 -0.32
N VAL A 189 18.48 12.58 0.47
CA VAL A 189 17.76 11.31 0.52
C VAL A 189 16.34 11.50 1.07
N THR A 190 16.16 12.32 2.11
CA THR A 190 14.83 12.65 2.64
C THR A 190 13.94 13.30 1.58
N ILE A 191 14.46 14.23 0.78
CA ILE A 191 13.75 14.82 -0.37
C ILE A 191 13.37 13.75 -1.39
N GLY A 192 14.28 12.82 -1.69
CA GLY A 192 14.00 11.68 -2.56
C GLY A 192 12.88 10.77 -2.03
N ILE A 193 12.84 10.54 -0.70
CA ILE A 193 11.75 9.81 -0.05
C ILE A 193 10.43 10.56 -0.17
N LEU A 194 10.41 11.88 0.04
CA LEU A 194 9.20 12.69 -0.13
C LEU A 194 8.64 12.58 -1.55
N ILE A 195 9.49 12.68 -2.59
CA ILE A 195 9.08 12.47 -3.98
C ILE A 195 8.53 11.06 -4.20
N SER A 196 9.16 10.05 -3.58
CA SER A 196 8.71 8.66 -3.67
C SER A 196 7.32 8.46 -3.06
N VAL A 197 7.10 8.96 -1.84
CA VAL A 197 5.83 8.86 -1.11
C VAL A 197 4.74 9.62 -1.84
N PHE A 198 5.03 10.83 -2.35
CA PHE A 198 4.11 11.59 -3.19
C PHE A 198 3.65 10.79 -4.42
N GLY A 199 4.60 10.14 -5.11
CA GLY A 199 4.30 9.24 -6.21
C GLY A 199 3.43 8.06 -5.82
N THR A 200 3.64 7.49 -4.64
CA THR A 200 2.81 6.38 -4.15
C THR A 200 1.39 6.84 -3.81
N ILE A 201 1.22 8.00 -3.16
CA ILE A 201 -0.10 8.62 -2.92
C ILE A 201 -0.84 8.83 -4.25
N ASN A 202 -0.14 9.35 -5.26
CA ASN A 202 -0.70 9.52 -6.61
C ASN A 202 -1.18 8.19 -7.20
N GLY A 203 -0.38 7.12 -7.13
CA GLY A 203 -0.76 5.79 -7.61
C GLY A 203 -2.01 5.23 -6.90
N TYR A 204 -2.11 5.38 -5.58
CA TYR A 204 -3.28 4.94 -4.81
C TYR A 204 -4.53 5.75 -5.12
N ILE A 205 -4.44 7.07 -5.29
CA ILE A 205 -5.59 7.90 -5.68
C ILE A 205 -6.05 7.53 -7.08
N MET A 206 -5.11 7.44 -8.03
CA MET A 206 -5.36 7.09 -9.42
C MET A 206 -6.11 5.75 -9.49
N THR A 207 -5.59 4.70 -8.88
CA THR A 207 -6.21 3.37 -8.94
C THR A 207 -7.45 3.24 -8.06
N GLY A 208 -7.48 3.91 -6.91
CA GLY A 208 -8.54 3.79 -5.92
C GLY A 208 -9.87 4.39 -6.34
N MET A 209 -9.84 5.51 -7.07
CA MET A 209 -11.08 6.22 -7.44
C MET A 209 -11.97 5.42 -8.40
N ARG A 210 -11.39 4.41 -9.06
CA ARG A 210 -12.10 3.47 -9.93
C ARG A 210 -12.95 2.47 -9.12
N ILE A 211 -12.65 2.25 -7.84
CA ILE A 211 -13.37 1.25 -7.04
C ILE A 211 -14.80 1.72 -6.70
N PRO A 212 -15.05 2.91 -6.10
CA PRO A 212 -16.42 3.37 -5.88
C PRO A 212 -17.18 3.56 -7.20
N TYR A 213 -16.49 4.02 -8.25
CA TYR A 213 -17.06 4.12 -9.59
C TYR A 213 -17.56 2.77 -10.13
N ALA A 214 -16.73 1.72 -10.11
CA ALA A 214 -17.11 0.40 -10.60
C ALA A 214 -18.27 -0.21 -9.80
N MET A 215 -18.27 -0.06 -8.47
CA MET A 215 -19.40 -0.49 -7.65
C MET A 215 -20.68 0.30 -7.93
N ALA A 216 -20.55 1.58 -8.28
CA ALA A 216 -21.69 2.43 -8.62
C ALA A 216 -22.30 2.06 -9.98
N ILE A 217 -21.50 1.69 -10.98
CA ILE A 217 -22.00 1.19 -12.26
C ILE A 217 -22.86 -0.07 -12.07
N GLU A 218 -22.53 -0.90 -11.09
CA GLU A 218 -23.32 -2.09 -10.73
C GLU A 218 -24.43 -1.80 -9.70
N ASN A 219 -24.78 -0.53 -9.43
CA ASN A 219 -25.78 -0.12 -8.42
C ASN A 219 -25.53 -0.64 -6.99
N LYS A 220 -24.29 -1.03 -6.67
CA LYS A 220 -23.93 -1.63 -5.37
C LYS A 220 -23.68 -0.61 -4.25
N LEU A 221 -23.76 0.68 -4.56
CA LEU A 221 -23.54 1.76 -3.59
C LEU A 221 -24.79 2.63 -3.39
N PRO A 222 -25.01 3.17 -2.18
CA PRO A 222 -25.94 4.29 -2.02
C PRO A 222 -25.44 5.46 -2.86
N PHE A 223 -26.37 6.21 -3.47
CA PHE A 223 -26.06 7.33 -4.36
C PHE A 223 -25.20 6.93 -5.57
N SER A 224 -25.38 5.72 -6.12
CA SER A 224 -24.62 5.22 -7.27
C SER A 224 -24.55 6.22 -8.44
N LYS A 225 -25.64 6.95 -8.76
CA LYS A 225 -25.63 8.01 -9.80
C LYS A 225 -24.55 9.08 -9.57
N TRP A 226 -24.33 9.48 -8.32
CA TRP A 226 -23.31 10.47 -7.96
C TRP A 226 -21.89 9.91 -8.15
N PHE A 227 -21.65 8.68 -7.71
CA PHE A 227 -20.34 8.02 -7.86
C PHE A 227 -20.00 7.61 -9.30
N ALA A 228 -21.02 7.31 -10.12
CA ALA A 228 -20.88 6.96 -11.53
C ALA A 228 -20.60 8.18 -12.44
N THR A 229 -20.69 9.40 -11.92
CA THR A 229 -20.45 10.62 -12.71
C THR A 229 -18.98 10.76 -13.09
N LEU A 230 -18.70 10.94 -14.38
CA LEU A 230 -17.37 11.22 -14.91
C LEU A 230 -17.23 12.70 -15.29
N SER A 231 -16.03 13.25 -15.10
CA SER A 231 -15.69 14.59 -15.62
C SER A 231 -15.76 14.60 -17.16
N LYS A 232 -16.37 15.66 -17.73
CA LYS A 232 -16.54 15.81 -19.20
C LYS A 232 -15.21 15.77 -19.95
N ASN A 233 -14.17 16.39 -19.40
CA ASN A 233 -12.89 16.57 -20.10
C ASN A 233 -11.90 15.45 -19.77
N SER A 234 -11.71 15.13 -18.49
CA SER A 234 -10.69 14.18 -18.05
C SER A 234 -11.18 12.74 -17.96
N ARG A 235 -12.50 12.50 -18.05
CA ARG A 235 -13.16 11.18 -17.86
C ARG A 235 -12.80 10.51 -16.52
N VAL A 236 -12.51 11.33 -15.51
CA VAL A 236 -12.14 10.90 -14.17
C VAL A 236 -13.38 10.90 -13.25
N PRO A 237 -13.61 9.86 -12.42
CA PRO A 237 -14.70 9.84 -11.46
C PRO A 237 -14.40 10.71 -10.23
N TYR A 238 -14.51 12.03 -10.40
CA TYR A 238 -14.08 13.02 -9.40
C TYR A 238 -14.84 12.89 -8.06
N ASN A 239 -16.14 12.57 -8.10
CA ASN A 239 -16.95 12.32 -6.89
C ASN A 239 -16.41 11.15 -6.06
N SER A 240 -16.01 10.06 -6.74
CA SER A 240 -15.36 8.92 -6.10
C SER A 240 -14.02 9.32 -5.48
N GLY A 241 -13.23 10.15 -6.16
CA GLY A 241 -11.97 10.69 -5.64
C GLY A 241 -12.17 11.58 -4.40
N LEU A 242 -13.13 12.51 -4.43
CA LEU A 242 -13.46 13.37 -3.29
C LEU A 242 -13.94 12.57 -2.08
N PHE A 243 -14.76 11.55 -2.30
CA PHE A 243 -15.21 10.67 -1.23
C PHE A 243 -14.07 9.88 -0.59
N MET A 244 -13.14 9.36 -1.39
CA MET A 244 -11.94 8.72 -0.85
C MET A 244 -11.07 9.69 -0.07
N LEU A 245 -10.86 10.92 -0.58
CA LEU A 245 -10.12 11.95 0.13
C LEU A 245 -10.78 12.29 1.47
N PHE A 246 -12.11 12.43 1.50
CA PHE A 246 -12.86 12.68 2.73
C PHE A 246 -12.62 11.59 3.78
N ILE A 247 -12.74 10.31 3.40
CA ILE A 247 -12.43 9.20 4.31
C ILE A 247 -10.96 9.25 4.75
N SER A 248 -10.04 9.56 3.83
CA SER A 248 -8.61 9.63 4.13
C SER A 248 -8.32 10.69 5.20
N ILE A 249 -8.93 11.87 5.09
CA ILE A 249 -8.77 12.97 6.07
C ILE A 249 -9.28 12.54 7.45
N ILE A 250 -10.43 11.86 7.52
CA ILE A 250 -10.94 11.30 8.78
C ILE A 250 -9.95 10.30 9.37
N MET A 251 -9.39 9.40 8.56
CA MET A 251 -8.42 8.41 9.02
C MET A 251 -7.10 9.03 9.48
N MET A 252 -6.66 10.13 8.87
CA MET A 252 -5.48 10.89 9.34
C MET A 252 -5.67 11.48 10.74
N ALA A 253 -6.90 11.86 11.09
CA ALA A 253 -7.22 12.41 12.41
C ALA A 253 -7.31 11.33 13.50
N ILE A 254 -7.59 10.08 13.13
CA ILE A 254 -7.86 8.98 14.07
C ILE A 254 -6.62 8.12 14.35
N GLY A 255 -5.75 7.91 13.36
CA GLY A 255 -4.69 6.89 13.46
C GLY A 255 -3.31 7.38 13.01
N GLY A 256 -2.27 6.85 13.64
CA GLY A 256 -0.89 6.99 13.17
C GLY A 256 -0.56 6.04 12.02
N PHE A 257 0.59 6.26 11.37
CA PHE A 257 1.06 5.48 10.22
C PHE A 257 0.99 3.97 10.47
N ASN A 258 1.72 3.46 11.47
CA ASN A 258 1.80 2.03 11.78
C ASN A 258 0.43 1.41 12.08
N THR A 259 -0.42 2.11 12.85
CA THR A 259 -1.75 1.61 13.20
C THR A 259 -2.64 1.46 11.96
N LEU A 260 -2.60 2.45 11.05
CA LEU A 260 -3.36 2.38 9.80
C LEU A 260 -2.83 1.25 8.91
N THR A 261 -1.51 1.14 8.74
CA THR A 261 -0.91 0.13 7.85
C THR A 261 -1.15 -1.29 8.38
N ASP A 262 -0.94 -1.54 9.66
CA ASP A 262 -1.10 -2.86 10.25
C ASP A 262 -2.57 -3.34 10.15
N MET A 263 -3.51 -2.43 10.43
CA MET A 263 -4.95 -2.72 10.30
C MET A 263 -5.33 -3.04 8.86
N LEU A 264 -4.77 -2.31 7.90
CA LEU A 264 -5.05 -2.52 6.48
C LEU A 264 -4.54 -3.84 5.97
N VAL A 265 -3.28 -4.16 6.30
CA VAL A 265 -2.64 -5.40 5.91
C VAL A 265 -3.47 -6.57 6.46
N PHE A 266 -3.83 -6.51 7.75
CA PHE A 266 -4.70 -7.54 8.31
C PHE A 266 -6.01 -7.73 7.54
N VAL A 267 -6.77 -6.66 7.31
CA VAL A 267 -8.06 -6.75 6.61
C VAL A 267 -7.89 -7.24 5.17
N ILE A 268 -6.93 -6.67 4.42
CA ILE A 268 -6.76 -7.02 3.01
C ILE A 268 -6.32 -8.47 2.83
N TRP A 269 -5.52 -9.01 3.75
CA TRP A 269 -5.09 -10.41 3.69
C TRP A 269 -6.21 -11.41 3.93
N ILE A 270 -7.27 -11.04 4.66
CA ILE A 270 -8.50 -11.85 4.73
C ILE A 270 -9.11 -11.98 3.32
N PHE A 271 -9.26 -10.85 2.61
CA PHE A 271 -9.81 -10.82 1.25
C PHE A 271 -8.89 -11.46 0.20
N TYR A 272 -7.56 -11.31 0.31
CA TYR A 272 -6.61 -12.01 -0.54
C TYR A 272 -6.69 -13.51 -0.36
N THR A 273 -6.74 -13.99 0.89
CA THR A 273 -6.88 -15.43 1.18
C THR A 273 -8.17 -16.00 0.58
N MET A 274 -9.29 -15.29 0.73
CA MET A 274 -10.56 -15.66 0.08
C MET A 274 -10.45 -15.69 -1.46
N THR A 275 -9.74 -14.74 -2.05
CA THR A 275 -9.51 -14.69 -3.50
C THR A 275 -8.66 -15.87 -3.99
N PHE A 276 -7.63 -16.26 -3.23
CA PHE A 276 -6.82 -17.44 -3.56
C PHE A 276 -7.62 -18.74 -3.44
N LEU A 277 -8.47 -18.86 -2.42
CA LEU A 277 -9.41 -19.99 -2.28
C LEU A 277 -10.41 -20.04 -3.45
N ALA A 278 -10.89 -18.88 -3.91
CA ALA A 278 -11.80 -18.80 -5.04
C ALA A 278 -11.22 -19.42 -6.33
N VAL A 279 -9.89 -19.42 -6.52
CA VAL A 279 -9.25 -20.08 -7.66
C VAL A 279 -9.53 -21.60 -7.67
N PHE A 280 -9.51 -22.25 -6.50
CA PHE A 280 -9.84 -23.68 -6.40
C PHE A 280 -11.33 -23.92 -6.63
N ILE A 281 -12.18 -23.08 -6.05
CA ILE A 281 -13.63 -23.18 -6.17
C ILE A 281 -14.06 -23.01 -7.63
N LEU A 282 -13.58 -21.97 -8.33
CA LEU A 282 -13.95 -21.67 -9.72
C LEU A 282 -13.38 -22.68 -10.71
N ARG A 283 -12.25 -23.33 -10.40
CA ARG A 283 -11.75 -24.44 -11.23
C ARG A 283 -12.66 -25.66 -11.18
N LYS A 284 -13.31 -25.92 -10.04
CA LYS A 284 -14.24 -27.04 -9.86
C LYS A 284 -15.66 -26.69 -10.33
N ARG A 285 -16.15 -25.49 -10.01
CA ARG A 285 -17.52 -25.07 -10.30
C ARG A 285 -17.74 -24.71 -11.77
N GLU A 286 -16.73 -24.13 -12.41
CA GLU A 286 -16.86 -23.55 -13.75
C GLU A 286 -15.67 -24.00 -14.64
N PRO A 287 -15.52 -25.31 -14.92
CA PRO A 287 -14.35 -25.86 -15.59
C PRO A 287 -14.17 -25.33 -17.02
N GLU A 288 -15.26 -25.03 -17.73
CA GLU A 288 -15.23 -24.59 -19.14
C GLU A 288 -14.99 -23.08 -19.33
N LEU A 289 -14.86 -22.30 -18.25
CA LEU A 289 -14.52 -20.88 -18.38
C LEU A 289 -13.22 -20.69 -19.16
N VAL A 290 -13.28 -19.81 -20.16
CA VAL A 290 -12.10 -19.35 -20.89
C VAL A 290 -11.17 -18.64 -19.91
N ARG A 291 -9.96 -19.18 -19.73
CA ARG A 291 -8.94 -18.65 -18.83
C ARG A 291 -7.75 -18.14 -19.64
N PRO A 292 -7.71 -16.83 -19.97
CA PRO A 292 -6.61 -16.24 -20.72
C PRO A 292 -5.24 -16.38 -20.05
N TYR A 293 -5.25 -16.49 -18.72
CA TYR A 293 -4.10 -16.77 -17.89
C TYR A 293 -4.39 -17.97 -16.99
N LYS A 294 -3.42 -18.87 -16.86
CA LYS A 294 -3.44 -19.99 -15.92
C LYS A 294 -2.17 -19.90 -15.06
N VAL A 295 -2.35 -19.84 -13.73
CA VAL A 295 -1.22 -19.85 -12.80
C VAL A 295 -0.38 -21.13 -12.99
N PRO A 296 0.95 -21.03 -13.16
CA PRO A 296 1.82 -22.20 -13.26
C PRO A 296 1.85 -22.96 -11.93
N LEU A 297 2.33 -24.22 -11.96
CA LEU A 297 2.52 -25.05 -10.77
C LEU A 297 1.26 -25.15 -9.87
N TYR A 298 0.07 -25.11 -10.46
CA TYR A 298 -1.17 -25.37 -9.73
C TYR A 298 -1.17 -26.84 -9.25
N PRO A 299 -1.52 -27.15 -7.99
CA PRO A 299 -2.11 -26.25 -6.97
C PRO A 299 -1.12 -25.57 -6.01
N PHE A 300 0.18 -25.81 -6.14
CA PHE A 300 1.19 -25.40 -5.16
C PHE A 300 1.28 -23.89 -4.95
N ILE A 301 1.31 -23.08 -6.02
CA ILE A 301 1.43 -21.61 -5.89
C ILE A 301 0.26 -21.02 -5.09
N PRO A 302 -1.02 -21.27 -5.44
CA PRO A 302 -2.14 -20.80 -4.63
C PRO A 302 -2.14 -21.36 -3.20
N LEU A 303 -1.69 -22.59 -2.98
CA LEU A 303 -1.64 -23.20 -1.65
C LEU A 303 -0.66 -22.46 -0.73
N VAL A 304 0.54 -22.14 -1.23
CA VAL A 304 1.53 -21.32 -0.51
C VAL A 304 0.96 -19.95 -0.17
N ALA A 305 0.25 -19.31 -1.11
CA ALA A 305 -0.38 -18.02 -0.88
C ALA A 305 -1.49 -18.08 0.20
N ILE A 306 -2.28 -19.16 0.23
CA ILE A 306 -3.30 -19.39 1.27
C ILE A 306 -2.64 -19.61 2.64
N ILE A 307 -1.61 -20.46 2.71
CA ILE A 307 -0.89 -20.73 3.97
C ILE A 307 -0.27 -19.44 4.51
N GLY A 308 0.39 -18.65 3.65
CA GLY A 308 0.95 -17.35 4.04
C GLY A 308 -0.13 -16.36 4.50
N GLY A 309 -1.25 -16.27 3.77
CA GLY A 309 -2.38 -15.41 4.15
C GLY A 309 -3.02 -15.81 5.48
N LEU A 310 -3.24 -17.12 5.71
CA LEU A 310 -3.74 -17.63 6.99
C LEU A 310 -2.74 -17.35 8.12
N PHE A 311 -1.45 -17.54 7.89
CA PHE A 311 -0.42 -17.22 8.88
C PHE A 311 -0.47 -15.75 9.30
N ILE A 312 -0.58 -14.82 8.34
CA ILE A 312 -0.68 -13.38 8.64
C ILE A 312 -1.95 -13.08 9.45
N VAL A 313 -3.11 -13.57 9.01
CA VAL A 313 -4.38 -13.33 9.68
C VAL A 313 -4.37 -13.88 11.11
N ILE A 314 -3.93 -15.13 11.29
CA ILE A 314 -3.88 -15.79 12.60
C ILE A 314 -2.86 -15.10 13.51
N ASN A 315 -1.66 -14.82 13.00
CA ASN A 315 -0.63 -14.16 13.80
C ASN A 315 -1.07 -12.77 14.27
N THR A 316 -1.68 -11.97 13.41
CA THR A 316 -2.16 -10.63 13.78
C THR A 316 -3.30 -10.68 14.80
N LEU A 317 -4.20 -11.68 14.72
CA LEU A 317 -5.23 -11.90 15.74
C LEU A 317 -4.64 -12.13 17.14
N PHE A 318 -3.54 -12.88 17.24
CA PHE A 318 -2.89 -13.17 18.52
C PHE A 318 -1.96 -12.05 19.00
N THR A 319 -1.23 -11.43 18.08
CA THR A 319 -0.21 -10.42 18.43
C THR A 319 -0.78 -9.01 18.58
N GLN A 320 -1.83 -8.68 17.84
CA GLN A 320 -2.47 -7.35 17.85
C GLN A 320 -4.01 -7.45 17.86
N PRO A 321 -4.62 -8.08 18.89
CA PRO A 321 -6.05 -8.40 18.90
C PRO A 321 -6.95 -7.16 18.80
N LEU A 322 -6.59 -6.07 19.47
CA LEU A 322 -7.40 -4.84 19.44
C LEU A 322 -7.46 -4.25 18.02
N LEU A 323 -6.32 -4.19 17.34
CA LEU A 323 -6.22 -3.71 15.96
C LEU A 323 -7.00 -4.62 15.00
N ALA A 324 -6.90 -5.94 15.17
CA ALA A 324 -7.66 -6.90 14.38
C ALA A 324 -9.18 -6.74 14.57
N LEU A 325 -9.64 -6.59 15.81
CA LEU A 325 -11.05 -6.35 16.15
C LEU A 325 -11.56 -5.03 15.55
N CYS A 326 -10.77 -3.95 15.65
CA CYS A 326 -11.10 -2.68 15.00
C CYS A 326 -11.21 -2.84 13.48
N GLY A 327 -10.27 -3.55 12.84
CA GLY A 327 -10.30 -3.82 11.40
C GLY A 327 -11.52 -4.64 10.96
N ILE A 328 -11.88 -5.69 11.72
CA ILE A 328 -13.10 -6.48 11.49
C ILE A 328 -14.35 -5.61 11.67
N GLY A 329 -14.42 -4.85 12.76
CA GLY A 329 -15.55 -3.96 13.05
C GLY A 329 -15.76 -2.93 11.94
N LEU A 330 -14.68 -2.27 11.51
CA LEU A 330 -14.69 -1.29 10.43
C LEU A 330 -15.13 -1.91 9.10
N THR A 331 -14.73 -3.16 8.83
CA THR A 331 -15.19 -3.91 7.65
C THR A 331 -16.67 -4.30 7.77
N ALA A 332 -17.12 -4.69 8.96
CA ALA A 332 -18.51 -5.06 9.25
C ALA A 332 -19.48 -3.89 9.09
N LEU A 333 -19.03 -2.63 9.22
CA LEU A 333 -19.83 -1.44 8.89
C LEU A 333 -20.29 -1.40 7.42
N GLY A 334 -19.65 -2.18 6.53
CA GLY A 334 -20.12 -2.37 5.16
C GLY A 334 -21.36 -3.27 5.04
N LEU A 335 -21.63 -4.13 6.02
CA LEU A 335 -22.75 -5.09 5.97
C LEU A 335 -24.12 -4.41 5.97
N PRO A 336 -24.41 -3.41 6.84
CA PRO A 336 -25.68 -2.68 6.77
C PRO A 336 -25.95 -2.07 5.40
N ILE A 337 -24.93 -1.49 4.77
CA ILE A 337 -25.03 -0.91 3.42
C ILE A 337 -25.32 -2.01 2.39
N TYR A 338 -24.58 -3.12 2.44
CA TYR A 338 -24.77 -4.27 1.56
C TYR A 338 -26.20 -4.84 1.64
N TYR A 339 -26.71 -5.10 2.85
CA TYR A 339 -28.08 -5.62 3.02
C TYR A 339 -29.15 -4.63 2.55
N THR A 340 -28.92 -3.33 2.75
CA THR A 340 -29.85 -2.29 2.28
C THR A 340 -29.89 -2.22 0.76
N MET A 341 -28.74 -2.30 0.08
CA MET A 341 -28.68 -2.29 -1.39
C MET A 341 -29.23 -3.57 -2.00
N ARG A 342 -28.87 -4.74 -1.46
CA ARG A 342 -29.44 -6.03 -1.89
C ARG A 342 -30.96 -6.06 -1.77
N LYS A 343 -31.51 -5.47 -0.71
CA LYS A 343 -32.96 -5.35 -0.56
C LYS A 343 -33.56 -4.51 -1.70
N LYS A 344 -32.97 -3.35 -2.03
CA LYS A 344 -33.46 -2.49 -3.13
C LYS A 344 -33.42 -3.17 -4.50
N GLU A 345 -32.35 -3.91 -4.78
CA GLU A 345 -32.19 -4.73 -5.99
C GLU A 345 -33.31 -5.78 -6.08
N GLN A 346 -33.57 -6.50 -4.99
CA GLN A 346 -34.64 -7.51 -4.92
C GLN A 346 -36.05 -6.93 -5.12
N PHE A 347 -36.30 -5.67 -4.73
CA PHE A 347 -37.59 -5.01 -4.90
C PHE A 347 -37.71 -4.21 -6.21
N GLY A 348 -36.72 -4.29 -7.11
CA GLY A 348 -36.75 -3.59 -8.41
C GLY A 348 -36.80 -2.07 -8.31
N ILE A 349 -36.39 -1.48 -7.18
CA ILE A 349 -36.39 -0.03 -6.92
C ILE A 349 -35.10 0.60 -7.48
N GLU A 350 -34.62 0.09 -8.62
CA GLU A 350 -33.43 0.61 -9.26
C GLU A 350 -33.82 1.72 -10.22
N ASN A 351 -33.23 2.90 -10.03
CA ASN A 351 -33.20 3.90 -11.08
C ASN A 351 -32.05 3.53 -12.01
N PRO A 352 -32.31 3.13 -13.27
CA PRO A 352 -31.24 2.88 -14.23
C PRO A 352 -30.27 4.07 -14.26
N ILE A 353 -28.98 3.76 -14.34
CA ILE A 353 -27.97 4.73 -14.71
C ILE A 353 -28.03 4.77 -16.24
N GLU A 354 -28.73 5.77 -16.80
CA GLU A 354 -28.75 6.07 -18.24
C GLU A 354 -27.40 6.59 -18.73
#